data_AF-A0A525CHZ5-F1
#
_entry.id   AF-A0A525CHZ5-F1
#
_cell.length_a   1.000
_cell.length_b   1.000
_cell.length_c   1.000
_cell.angle_alpha   90.00
_cell.angle_beta   90.00
_cell.angle_gamma   90.00
#
_symmetry.space_group_name_H-M   'P 1'
#
loop_
_entity.id
_entity.type
_entity.pdbx_description
1 polymer ?
#
loop_
_entity_poly.entity_id
_entity_poly.type
_entity_poly.pdbx_seq_one_letter_code
_entity_poly.pdbx_strand_id
1 'polypeptide(L)'
;MKRTLFSVPPLIFAALLVAQLNIASALNAQTNFKMKPKLSEKQSTIQPTEKPKVSVKPALKVTPAQNKLTKALPDLLVKSLSLSSLPKVGDTLGMNSVLNITVHNQGAGESGPSKLNIKCHKLSGADCPAALSGTLTVDPLGHNKSVSFGWPSASPSSIWKMGKYRIVVEVDSANQVAETSESNNSRQLLVSVRPNLQISQQMKPVKPNTPNTSISVTIPIHSPAAGSTHVSDTPLSIKWNPGPINYYSYVKIELVRAQENTVAETITTNADNSGSYNNWTPPANLAWPGNTYKIKITSPDKKITGYSGAFAITTPAAKEKKAFYLDAQITNSFAHHRNGPNMNSADCLSAPSPAVPGHQPGSSEIRIGHSQQEFSHGSCSGVESYYFRSRIYFDTGFLKGKEVLEATLQIRKGDTFTMVPDGTLGTNQEIASNADIYVLNAPWPASPQPLTNFYPGTFLKSFHLYGAGETAKIDLLNVVKDWAAGKTNQGLMVRDPLNESQYAPSANIKYYHSIKLVGTYLD
;
A
#
# COMPACT_ATOMS: atom_id res chain seq x y z
N MET A 1 19.75 29.22 77.28
CA MET A 1 18.43 28.77 76.78
C MET A 1 18.62 27.50 75.97
N LYS A 2 17.89 26.45 76.35
CA LYS A 2 18.02 25.06 75.89
C LYS A 2 17.65 24.91 74.40
N ARG A 3 18.47 24.19 73.63
CA ARG A 3 18.01 23.50 72.40
C ARG A 3 18.39 22.03 72.50
N THR A 4 17.36 21.23 72.27
CA THR A 4 17.23 19.82 72.58
C THR A 4 17.80 18.95 71.46
N LEU A 5 18.37 17.81 71.85
CA LEU A 5 18.76 16.68 71.01
C LEU A 5 17.57 16.14 70.19
N PHE A 6 17.86 15.52 69.04
CA PHE A 6 17.51 14.11 68.83
C PHE A 6 18.55 13.42 67.92
N SER A 7 19.12 12.36 68.45
CA SER A 7 20.00 11.36 67.82
C SER A 7 19.14 10.19 67.35
N VAL A 8 19.42 9.66 66.15
CA VAL A 8 18.89 8.38 65.64
C VAL A 8 20.07 7.63 64.98
N PRO A 9 20.26 6.32 65.25
CA PRO A 9 21.49 5.59 64.93
C PRO A 9 21.53 5.01 63.50
N PRO A 10 22.70 4.57 63.01
CA PRO A 10 22.86 4.01 61.67
C PRO A 10 22.74 2.48 61.69
N LEU A 11 22.06 1.88 60.70
CA LEU A 11 22.46 0.58 60.11
C LEU A 11 21.52 0.06 58.98
N ILE A 12 22.16 -0.39 57.90
CA ILE A 12 21.77 -1.39 56.86
C ILE A 12 20.89 -0.88 55.67
N PHE A 13 21.45 -0.77 54.46
CA PHE A 13 21.60 -1.85 53.47
C PHE A 13 22.31 -1.34 52.20
N ALA A 14 23.33 -2.10 51.81
CA ALA A 14 24.09 -1.93 50.57
C ALA A 14 23.28 -2.43 49.37
N ALA A 15 23.27 -1.68 48.27
CA ALA A 15 23.31 -2.15 46.87
C ALA A 15 23.14 -0.96 45.91
N LEU A 16 23.82 -1.03 44.75
CA LEU A 16 23.77 -0.11 43.60
C LEU A 16 24.55 1.21 43.72
N LEU A 17 25.89 1.13 43.57
CA LEU A 17 26.64 2.12 42.78
C LEU A 17 28.08 1.66 42.45
N VAL A 18 28.29 0.84 41.42
CA VAL A 18 29.55 0.86 40.64
C VAL A 18 29.23 0.47 39.20
N ALA A 19 28.82 1.44 38.38
CA ALA A 19 28.76 1.28 36.92
C ALA A 19 28.90 2.64 36.22
N GLN A 20 29.94 3.40 36.58
CA GLN A 20 30.47 4.46 35.72
C GLN A 20 31.97 4.58 35.98
N LEU A 21 32.77 3.97 35.11
CA LEU A 21 34.04 4.46 34.56
C LEU A 21 34.64 3.30 33.75
N ASN A 22 34.77 3.49 32.43
CA ASN A 22 35.73 2.87 31.50
C ASN A 22 35.13 2.69 30.09
N ILE A 23 35.10 3.76 29.31
CA ILE A 23 35.17 3.66 27.84
C ILE A 23 36.10 4.76 27.34
N ALA A 24 37.40 4.49 27.42
CA ALA A 24 38.44 5.22 26.71
C ALA A 24 39.65 4.30 26.58
N SER A 25 39.65 3.39 25.59
CA SER A 25 40.83 2.76 24.96
C SER A 25 40.45 1.52 24.16
N ALA A 26 40.02 1.71 22.90
CA ALA A 26 40.01 0.64 21.91
C ALA A 26 40.00 1.23 20.49
N LEU A 27 41.08 1.91 20.12
CA LEU A 27 41.36 2.26 18.72
C LEU A 27 42.88 2.24 18.50
N ASN A 28 43.45 1.04 18.44
CA ASN A 28 44.64 0.75 17.62
C ASN A 28 45.00 -0.73 17.72
N ALA A 29 44.71 -1.50 16.66
CA ALA A 29 45.49 -2.69 16.31
C ALA A 29 45.20 -3.12 14.87
N GLN A 30 46.16 -2.78 13.99
CA GLN A 30 46.74 -3.68 12.99
C GLN A 30 45.82 -4.30 11.93
N THR A 31 45.80 -3.70 10.74
CA THR A 31 45.86 -4.46 9.48
C THR A 31 46.90 -3.84 8.54
N ASN A 32 48.13 -4.36 8.61
CA ASN A 32 49.16 -4.13 7.61
C ASN A 32 48.90 -5.06 6.40
N PHE A 33 48.23 -4.56 5.36
CA PHE A 33 48.21 -5.24 4.06
C PHE A 33 49.35 -4.71 3.18
N LYS A 34 50.40 -5.51 3.11
CA LYS A 34 51.62 -5.29 2.31
C LYS A 34 51.31 -5.63 0.84
N MET A 35 51.03 -4.62 0.01
CA MET A 35 50.99 -4.81 -1.45
C MET A 35 52.42 -5.01 -1.98
N LYS A 36 52.68 -6.17 -2.59
CA LYS A 36 53.84 -6.39 -3.46
C LYS A 36 53.46 -5.98 -4.89
N PRO A 37 54.26 -5.17 -5.60
CA PRO A 37 54.13 -5.01 -7.03
C PRO A 37 54.83 -6.18 -7.73
N LYS A 38 54.18 -6.79 -8.72
CA LYS A 38 54.83 -7.75 -9.63
C LYS A 38 54.88 -7.12 -11.01
N LEU A 39 55.97 -6.39 -11.25
CA LEU A 39 56.49 -6.19 -12.60
C LEU A 39 57.05 -7.52 -13.09
N SER A 40 56.74 -7.90 -14.33
CA SER A 40 57.70 -8.65 -15.15
C SER A 40 57.56 -8.20 -16.60
N GLU A 41 58.57 -7.48 -17.06
CA GLU A 41 58.93 -7.35 -18.47
C GLU A 41 59.11 -8.73 -19.12
N LYS A 42 58.67 -8.84 -20.37
CA LYS A 42 59.36 -9.65 -21.38
C LYS A 42 59.24 -8.93 -22.72
N GLN A 43 60.30 -8.23 -23.10
CA GLN A 43 60.61 -7.93 -24.50
C GLN A 43 61.28 -9.16 -25.12
N SER A 44 60.88 -9.52 -26.35
CA SER A 44 61.80 -10.11 -27.34
C SER A 44 61.22 -9.96 -28.75
N THR A 45 61.82 -9.02 -29.48
CA THR A 45 62.36 -9.06 -30.85
C THR A 45 61.54 -9.57 -32.06
N ILE A 46 61.80 -8.88 -33.17
CA ILE A 46 61.06 -8.75 -34.44
C ILE A 46 61.57 -9.72 -35.53
N GLN A 47 60.67 -10.11 -36.45
CA GLN A 47 60.80 -10.29 -37.94
C GLN A 47 60.35 -11.67 -38.50
N PRO A 48 59.97 -11.81 -39.79
CA PRO A 48 58.80 -11.19 -40.44
C PRO A 48 57.97 -12.19 -41.30
N THR A 49 56.81 -11.72 -41.78
CA THR A 49 56.08 -12.17 -42.98
C THR A 49 55.62 -13.63 -43.09
N GLU A 50 54.32 -13.86 -42.85
CA GLU A 50 53.55 -14.80 -43.68
C GLU A 50 52.06 -14.41 -43.70
N LYS A 51 51.47 -14.36 -44.91
CA LYS A 51 50.06 -14.05 -45.16
C LYS A 51 49.16 -15.16 -44.62
N PRO A 52 48.02 -14.88 -43.96
CA PRO A 52 46.95 -15.84 -43.86
C PRO A 52 45.78 -15.53 -44.81
N LYS A 53 45.36 -16.60 -45.45
CA LYS A 53 44.15 -16.76 -46.27
C LYS A 53 42.91 -16.16 -45.58
N VAL A 54 42.14 -15.41 -46.36
CA VAL A 54 40.77 -14.99 -46.06
C VAL A 54 39.90 -16.25 -45.99
N SER A 55 39.52 -16.66 -44.77
CA SER A 55 38.41 -17.56 -44.54
C SER A 55 37.16 -16.70 -44.34
N VAL A 56 36.31 -16.67 -45.37
CA VAL A 56 35.01 -16.01 -45.32
C VAL A 56 34.12 -16.82 -44.37
N LYS A 57 33.89 -16.31 -43.16
CA LYS A 57 32.77 -16.75 -42.30
C LYS A 57 31.48 -16.55 -43.10
N PRO A 58 30.60 -17.56 -43.23
CA PRO A 58 29.29 -17.33 -43.80
C PRO A 58 28.53 -16.35 -42.90
N ALA A 59 27.99 -15.31 -43.53
CA ALA A 59 27.08 -14.37 -42.90
C ALA A 59 25.93 -15.17 -42.25
N LEU A 60 25.83 -15.12 -40.92
CA LEU A 60 24.59 -15.40 -40.24
C LEU A 60 23.57 -14.39 -40.77
N LYS A 61 22.70 -14.85 -41.67
CA LYS A 61 21.43 -14.20 -41.96
C LYS A 61 20.72 -14.05 -40.61
N VAL A 62 20.79 -12.86 -40.04
CA VAL A 62 19.85 -12.44 -39.00
C VAL A 62 18.53 -12.23 -39.72
N THR A 63 17.78 -13.32 -39.84
CA THR A 63 16.34 -13.24 -40.08
C THR A 63 15.78 -12.39 -38.93
N PRO A 64 15.00 -11.32 -39.20
CA PRO A 64 14.28 -10.68 -38.13
C PRO A 64 13.41 -11.77 -37.50
N ALA A 65 13.64 -12.05 -36.22
CA ALA A 65 12.68 -12.80 -35.44
C ALA A 65 11.38 -12.03 -35.58
N GLN A 66 10.46 -12.56 -36.40
CA GLN A 66 9.08 -12.19 -36.30
C GLN A 66 8.75 -12.41 -34.82
N ASN A 67 8.53 -11.32 -34.09
CA ASN A 67 7.79 -11.35 -32.84
C ASN A 67 6.46 -12.01 -33.21
N LYS A 68 6.41 -13.34 -33.13
CA LYS A 68 5.19 -14.10 -33.09
C LYS A 68 4.50 -13.53 -31.87
N LEU A 69 3.52 -12.68 -32.10
CA LEU A 69 2.67 -12.10 -31.07
C LEU A 69 2.09 -13.31 -30.32
N THR A 70 2.75 -13.73 -29.23
CA THR A 70 2.25 -14.81 -28.39
C THR A 70 0.99 -14.22 -27.79
N LYS A 71 -0.16 -14.66 -28.33
CA LYS A 71 -1.48 -14.27 -27.85
C LYS A 71 -1.44 -14.38 -26.32
N ALA A 72 -1.61 -13.24 -25.65
CA ALA A 72 -1.62 -13.22 -24.20
C ALA A 72 -2.79 -14.10 -23.73
N LEU A 73 -2.47 -15.18 -23.00
CA LEU A 73 -3.47 -16.11 -22.50
C LEU A 73 -3.90 -15.70 -21.08
N PRO A 74 -5.18 -15.84 -20.74
CA PRO A 74 -5.68 -15.71 -19.37
C PRO A 74 -5.19 -16.87 -18.48
N ASP A 75 -5.40 -16.74 -17.16
CA ASP A 75 -5.14 -17.77 -16.16
C ASP A 75 -6.08 -17.55 -14.97
N LEU A 76 -7.21 -18.25 -14.96
CA LEU A 76 -8.25 -18.18 -13.96
C LEU A 76 -7.93 -19.10 -12.79
N LEU A 77 -8.09 -18.59 -11.57
CA LEU A 77 -7.98 -19.43 -10.38
C LEU A 77 -8.95 -19.00 -9.28
N VAL A 78 -9.24 -19.94 -8.37
CA VAL A 78 -10.02 -19.66 -7.16
C VAL A 78 -9.10 -19.09 -6.07
N LYS A 79 -8.87 -17.78 -6.14
CA LYS A 79 -7.95 -17.03 -5.26
C LYS A 79 -8.34 -17.07 -3.79
N SER A 80 -9.63 -17.10 -3.45
CA SER A 80 -10.10 -17.28 -2.07
C SER A 80 -11.37 -18.12 -1.98
N LEU A 81 -11.45 -18.96 -0.95
CA LEU A 81 -12.63 -19.74 -0.61
C LEU A 81 -12.77 -19.81 0.92
N SER A 82 -13.77 -19.15 1.49
CA SER A 82 -13.97 -19.07 2.95
C SER A 82 -15.43 -18.94 3.34
N LEU A 83 -15.76 -19.17 4.61
CA LEU A 83 -17.08 -18.93 5.18
C LEU A 83 -17.09 -17.63 5.99
N SER A 84 -18.16 -16.83 5.90
CA SER A 84 -18.34 -15.63 6.72
C SER A 84 -18.47 -15.92 8.23
N SER A 85 -18.99 -17.09 8.57
CA SER A 85 -19.08 -17.61 9.93
C SER A 85 -19.14 -19.14 9.90
N LEU A 86 -18.77 -19.79 11.01
CA LEU A 86 -18.90 -21.24 11.13
C LEU A 86 -20.38 -21.63 11.31
N PRO A 87 -20.93 -22.49 10.44
CA PRO A 87 -22.33 -22.89 10.52
C PRO A 87 -22.63 -23.79 11.71
N LYS A 88 -23.81 -23.58 12.32
CA LYS A 88 -24.38 -24.43 13.37
C LYS A 88 -25.52 -25.27 12.79
N VAL A 89 -25.83 -26.39 13.45
CA VAL A 89 -26.98 -27.21 13.06
C VAL A 89 -28.26 -26.37 13.14
N GLY A 90 -29.04 -26.37 12.06
CA GLY A 90 -30.30 -25.62 11.97
C GLY A 90 -30.17 -24.21 11.40
N ASP A 91 -28.95 -23.68 11.23
CA ASP A 91 -28.75 -22.37 10.61
C ASP A 91 -29.24 -22.39 9.16
N THR A 92 -29.99 -21.36 8.76
CA THR A 92 -30.43 -21.17 7.38
C THR A 92 -29.24 -20.91 6.44
N LEU A 93 -29.18 -21.64 5.33
CA LEU A 93 -28.16 -21.46 4.29
C LEU A 93 -28.25 -20.06 3.67
N GLY A 94 -27.11 -19.43 3.45
CA GLY A 94 -27.02 -18.12 2.77
C GLY A 94 -27.40 -16.90 3.63
N MET A 95 -27.72 -17.08 4.92
CA MET A 95 -28.01 -15.99 5.86
C MET A 95 -26.82 -15.68 6.77
N ASN A 96 -26.55 -16.54 7.75
CA ASN A 96 -25.52 -16.31 8.77
C ASN A 96 -24.14 -16.79 8.32
N SER A 97 -24.10 -17.91 7.57
CA SER A 97 -22.88 -18.50 7.02
C SER A 97 -22.99 -18.55 5.50
N VAL A 98 -22.22 -17.68 4.84
CA VAL A 98 -22.15 -17.54 3.38
C VAL A 98 -20.74 -17.90 2.93
N LEU A 99 -20.65 -18.70 1.87
CA LEU A 99 -19.41 -19.04 1.19
C LEU A 99 -18.97 -17.85 0.33
N ASN A 100 -17.85 -17.24 0.69
CA ASN A 100 -17.21 -16.19 -0.07
C ASN A 100 -16.18 -16.81 -1.01
N ILE A 101 -16.41 -16.64 -2.31
CA ILE A 101 -15.57 -17.18 -3.38
C ILE A 101 -14.99 -16.00 -4.15
N THR A 102 -13.68 -15.98 -4.39
CA THR A 102 -13.04 -15.00 -5.29
C THR A 102 -12.35 -15.72 -6.42
N VAL A 103 -12.73 -15.38 -7.65
CA VAL A 103 -12.06 -15.78 -8.88
C VAL A 103 -11.09 -14.67 -9.29
N HIS A 104 -9.92 -15.04 -9.80
CA HIS A 104 -8.89 -14.10 -10.24
C HIS A 104 -8.30 -14.54 -11.56
N ASN A 105 -8.09 -13.59 -12.47
CA ASN A 105 -7.31 -13.79 -13.68
C ASN A 105 -5.87 -13.31 -13.45
N GLN A 106 -4.93 -14.22 -13.21
CA GLN A 106 -3.50 -13.90 -13.06
C GLN A 106 -2.74 -13.86 -14.40
N GLY A 107 -3.38 -14.30 -15.49
CA GLY A 107 -2.79 -14.38 -16.82
C GLY A 107 -2.74 -13.03 -17.52
N ALA A 108 -1.95 -12.94 -18.59
CA ALA A 108 -1.74 -11.71 -19.33
C ALA A 108 -2.90 -11.35 -20.30
N GLY A 109 -3.76 -12.33 -20.62
CA GLY A 109 -4.93 -12.17 -21.50
C GLY A 109 -6.25 -11.97 -20.75
N GLU A 110 -7.28 -11.51 -21.46
CA GLU A 110 -8.67 -11.50 -20.96
C GLU A 110 -9.28 -12.90 -21.05
N SER A 111 -10.02 -13.33 -20.02
CA SER A 111 -10.52 -14.71 -19.93
C SER A 111 -11.72 -15.01 -20.83
N GLY A 112 -12.48 -14.02 -21.25
CA GLY A 112 -13.84 -14.27 -21.72
C GLY A 112 -14.73 -14.86 -20.62
N PRO A 113 -16.02 -15.14 -20.91
CA PRO A 113 -16.96 -15.64 -19.92
C PRO A 113 -16.68 -17.12 -19.58
N SER A 114 -16.80 -17.49 -18.31
CA SER A 114 -16.66 -18.87 -17.84
C SER A 114 -17.74 -19.26 -16.83
N LYS A 115 -17.71 -20.51 -16.36
CA LYS A 115 -18.61 -21.02 -15.32
C LYS A 115 -17.83 -21.45 -14.10
N LEU A 116 -18.36 -21.09 -12.94
CA LEU A 116 -17.91 -21.56 -11.64
C LEU A 116 -18.81 -22.70 -11.18
N ASN A 117 -18.23 -23.86 -10.89
CA ASN A 117 -18.95 -25.03 -10.41
C ASN A 117 -18.65 -25.27 -8.93
N ILE A 118 -19.69 -25.45 -8.13
CA ILE A 118 -19.61 -25.62 -6.68
C ILE A 118 -20.22 -26.98 -6.35
N LYS A 119 -19.42 -27.88 -5.77
CA LYS A 119 -19.84 -29.24 -5.41
C LYS A 119 -19.63 -29.48 -3.93
N CYS A 120 -20.67 -29.91 -3.23
CA CYS A 120 -20.57 -30.37 -1.86
C CYS A 120 -20.44 -31.89 -1.82
N HIS A 121 -19.41 -32.39 -1.15
CA HIS A 121 -19.20 -33.79 -0.87
C HIS A 121 -19.32 -34.05 0.62
N LYS A 122 -20.11 -35.07 0.97
CA LYS A 122 -20.20 -35.58 2.34
C LYS A 122 -18.90 -36.28 2.71
N LEU A 123 -18.35 -35.95 3.87
CA LEU A 123 -17.26 -36.71 4.51
C LEU A 123 -17.78 -37.56 5.66
N SER A 124 -18.69 -37.03 6.48
CA SER A 124 -19.40 -37.78 7.53
C SER A 124 -20.67 -37.07 8.00
N GLY A 125 -21.61 -37.79 8.62
CA GLY A 125 -22.84 -37.21 9.18
C GLY A 125 -24.02 -37.20 8.19
N ALA A 126 -24.75 -36.08 8.12
CA ALA A 126 -25.86 -35.90 7.18
C ALA A 126 -25.36 -35.67 5.75
N ASP A 127 -26.25 -35.84 4.77
CA ASP A 127 -25.94 -35.53 3.36
C ASP A 127 -25.85 -34.02 3.14
N CYS A 128 -25.05 -33.64 2.14
CA CYS A 128 -24.91 -32.25 1.71
C CYS A 128 -26.28 -31.64 1.41
N PRO A 129 -26.65 -30.52 2.03
CA PRO A 129 -27.80 -29.75 1.58
C PRO A 129 -27.68 -29.42 0.09
N ALA A 130 -28.75 -29.68 -0.68
CA ALA A 130 -28.73 -29.53 -2.14
C ALA A 130 -28.30 -28.13 -2.58
N ALA A 131 -28.76 -27.10 -1.87
CA ALA A 131 -28.42 -25.71 -2.15
C ALA A 131 -26.93 -25.37 -1.97
N LEU A 132 -26.11 -26.21 -1.32
CA LEU A 132 -24.65 -25.98 -1.26
C LEU A 132 -23.93 -26.32 -2.58
N SER A 133 -24.59 -27.03 -3.50
CA SER A 133 -24.03 -27.33 -4.82
C SER A 133 -24.77 -26.55 -5.91
N GLY A 134 -24.05 -26.10 -6.94
CA GLY A 134 -24.63 -25.33 -8.03
C GLY A 134 -23.58 -24.69 -8.93
N THR A 135 -24.04 -23.82 -9.81
CA THR A 135 -23.19 -23.16 -10.81
C THR A 135 -23.45 -21.65 -10.84
N LEU A 136 -22.39 -20.87 -11.00
CA LEU A 136 -22.44 -19.43 -11.23
C LEU A 136 -21.78 -19.08 -12.55
N THR A 137 -22.25 -18.02 -13.20
CA THR A 137 -21.58 -17.42 -14.36
C THR A 137 -20.46 -16.49 -13.88
N VAL A 138 -19.32 -16.55 -14.56
CA VAL A 138 -18.20 -15.63 -14.36
C VAL A 138 -18.10 -14.79 -15.62
N ASP A 139 -18.38 -13.50 -15.50
CA ASP A 139 -18.22 -12.56 -16.60
C ASP A 139 -16.74 -12.42 -17.01
N PRO A 140 -16.44 -11.94 -18.23
CA PRO A 140 -15.06 -11.76 -18.68
C PRO A 140 -14.20 -10.98 -17.68
N LEU A 141 -13.06 -11.56 -17.31
CA LEU A 141 -12.08 -10.93 -16.42
C LEU A 141 -10.88 -10.46 -17.23
N GLY A 142 -10.65 -9.14 -17.23
CA GLY A 142 -9.41 -8.56 -17.74
C GLY A 142 -8.19 -8.98 -16.90
N HIS A 143 -7.00 -8.67 -17.43
CA HIS A 143 -5.72 -8.95 -16.75
C HIS A 143 -5.70 -8.44 -15.31
N ASN A 144 -5.29 -9.32 -14.38
CA ASN A 144 -5.12 -9.05 -12.96
C ASN A 144 -6.41 -8.54 -12.27
N LYS A 145 -7.59 -8.88 -12.80
CA LYS A 145 -8.89 -8.57 -12.20
C LYS A 145 -9.44 -9.75 -11.41
N SER A 146 -10.36 -9.44 -10.49
CA SER A 146 -11.05 -10.42 -9.66
C SER A 146 -12.54 -10.12 -9.59
N VAL A 147 -13.32 -11.17 -9.35
CA VAL A 147 -14.74 -11.07 -9.01
C VAL A 147 -15.03 -11.96 -7.82
N SER A 148 -15.95 -11.52 -6.94
CA SER A 148 -16.32 -12.25 -5.73
C SER A 148 -17.81 -12.58 -5.72
N PHE A 149 -18.14 -13.76 -5.21
CA PHE A 149 -19.50 -14.27 -5.09
C PHE A 149 -19.80 -14.69 -3.65
N GLY A 150 -21.04 -14.48 -3.23
CA GLY A 150 -21.62 -15.10 -2.05
C GLY A 150 -22.50 -16.29 -2.44
N TRP A 151 -22.29 -17.45 -1.81
CA TRP A 151 -23.04 -18.67 -2.09
C TRP A 151 -23.42 -19.46 -0.83
N PRO A 152 -24.53 -20.20 -0.80
CA PRO A 152 -25.67 -20.03 -1.69
C PRO A 152 -26.45 -18.76 -1.36
N SER A 153 -27.39 -18.37 -2.22
CA SER A 153 -28.38 -17.35 -1.89
C SER A 153 -29.21 -17.77 -0.67
N ALA A 154 -29.64 -16.79 0.13
CA ALA A 154 -30.46 -17.02 1.32
C ALA A 154 -31.72 -17.84 0.97
N SER A 155 -31.87 -19.00 1.62
CA SER A 155 -32.99 -19.90 1.39
C SER A 155 -33.59 -20.36 2.72
N PRO A 156 -34.74 -19.80 3.15
CA PRO A 156 -35.37 -20.10 4.45
C PRO A 156 -35.68 -21.59 4.65
N SER A 157 -35.89 -22.34 3.57
CA SER A 157 -36.23 -23.77 3.61
C SER A 157 -35.01 -24.70 3.68
N SER A 158 -33.80 -24.17 3.47
CA SER A 158 -32.57 -24.97 3.47
C SER A 158 -31.70 -24.63 4.67
N ILE A 159 -31.36 -25.65 5.45
CA ILE A 159 -30.60 -25.50 6.70
C ILE A 159 -29.31 -26.32 6.66
N TRP A 160 -28.32 -25.86 7.42
CA TRP A 160 -27.12 -26.63 7.72
C TRP A 160 -27.47 -27.85 8.58
N LYS A 161 -27.13 -29.04 8.08
CA LYS A 161 -27.29 -30.31 8.81
C LYS A 161 -25.99 -30.69 9.50
N MET A 162 -26.08 -31.45 10.58
CA MET A 162 -24.92 -31.96 11.31
C MET A 162 -24.05 -32.85 10.42
N GLY A 163 -22.74 -32.57 10.33
CA GLY A 163 -21.83 -33.34 9.48
C GLY A 163 -20.52 -32.64 9.17
N LYS A 164 -19.64 -33.37 8.48
CA LYS A 164 -18.42 -32.84 7.86
C LYS A 164 -18.58 -32.87 6.35
N TYR A 165 -18.32 -31.75 5.71
CA TYR A 165 -18.46 -31.55 4.27
C TYR A 165 -17.14 -31.08 3.65
N ARG A 166 -16.91 -31.45 2.40
CA ARG A 166 -15.88 -30.90 1.52
C ARG A 166 -16.58 -30.15 0.39
N ILE A 167 -16.41 -28.84 0.35
CA ILE A 167 -16.92 -28.01 -0.74
C ILE A 167 -15.78 -27.81 -1.72
N VAL A 168 -15.96 -28.21 -2.96
CA VAL A 168 -15.01 -28.02 -4.06
C VAL A 168 -15.58 -26.96 -4.99
N VAL A 169 -14.77 -25.97 -5.31
CA VAL A 169 -15.09 -24.88 -6.23
C VAL A 169 -14.11 -24.93 -7.38
N GLU A 170 -14.62 -24.91 -8.59
CA GLU A 170 -13.85 -25.05 -9.82
C GLU A 170 -14.29 -23.96 -10.80
N VAL A 171 -13.38 -23.03 -11.12
CA VAL A 171 -13.59 -22.06 -12.20
C VAL A 171 -13.29 -22.73 -13.54
N ASP A 172 -13.99 -22.34 -14.58
CA ASP A 172 -13.87 -22.91 -15.92
C ASP A 172 -13.91 -24.44 -15.97
N SER A 173 -14.78 -25.07 -15.17
CA SER A 173 -14.86 -26.54 -15.08
C SER A 173 -15.20 -27.27 -16.40
N ALA A 174 -15.56 -26.52 -17.45
CA ALA A 174 -15.79 -27.05 -18.79
C ALA A 174 -14.55 -26.94 -19.71
N ASN A 175 -13.45 -26.35 -19.21
CA ASN A 175 -12.20 -26.11 -19.94
C ASN A 175 -12.46 -25.36 -21.25
N GLN A 176 -13.31 -24.32 -21.20
CA GLN A 176 -13.76 -23.55 -22.36
C GLN A 176 -12.92 -22.29 -22.59
N VAL A 177 -12.18 -21.84 -21.58
CA VAL A 177 -11.17 -20.79 -21.69
C VAL A 177 -9.81 -21.47 -21.86
N ALA A 178 -9.05 -21.09 -22.87
CA ALA A 178 -7.68 -21.60 -23.01
C ALA A 178 -6.74 -20.79 -22.10
N GLU A 179 -6.19 -21.42 -21.07
CA GLU A 179 -5.43 -20.74 -20.03
C GLU A 179 -3.94 -21.11 -20.04
N THR A 180 -3.11 -20.37 -19.29
CA THR A 180 -1.69 -20.77 -19.10
C THR A 180 -1.53 -21.95 -18.16
N SER A 181 -2.51 -22.21 -17.30
CA SER A 181 -2.57 -23.40 -16.45
C SER A 181 -4.03 -23.71 -16.13
N GLU A 182 -4.45 -24.95 -16.38
CA GLU A 182 -5.78 -25.46 -15.97
C GLU A 182 -5.73 -26.11 -14.57
N SER A 183 -4.53 -26.25 -14.00
CA SER A 183 -4.30 -27.05 -12.79
C SER A 183 -4.63 -26.32 -11.49
N ASN A 184 -4.81 -25.00 -11.54
CA ASN A 184 -5.06 -24.08 -10.44
C ASN A 184 -6.51 -23.59 -10.41
N ASN A 185 -7.37 -24.16 -11.25
CA ASN A 185 -8.76 -23.74 -11.40
C ASN A 185 -9.66 -24.29 -10.29
N SER A 186 -9.16 -25.23 -9.48
CA SER A 186 -9.91 -25.89 -8.41
C SER A 186 -9.37 -25.57 -7.02
N ARG A 187 -10.29 -25.35 -6.07
CA ARG A 187 -9.97 -25.20 -4.64
C ARG A 187 -11.04 -25.84 -3.77
N GLN A 188 -10.65 -26.32 -2.58
CA GLN A 188 -11.54 -26.99 -1.65
C GLN A 188 -11.56 -26.36 -0.26
N LEU A 189 -12.69 -26.48 0.43
CA LEU A 189 -12.92 -26.06 1.81
C LEU A 189 -13.55 -27.20 2.62
N LEU A 190 -13.00 -27.46 3.81
CA LEU A 190 -13.56 -28.41 4.76
C LEU A 190 -14.45 -27.69 5.78
N VAL A 191 -15.70 -28.13 5.91
CA VAL A 191 -16.70 -27.52 6.80
C VAL A 191 -17.16 -28.56 7.82
N SER A 192 -17.20 -28.22 9.10
CA SER A 192 -17.69 -29.09 10.17
C SER A 192 -18.85 -28.41 10.91
N VAL A 193 -20.05 -28.98 10.81
CA VAL A 193 -21.25 -28.52 11.51
C VAL A 193 -21.44 -29.38 12.75
N ARG A 194 -21.29 -28.77 13.94
CA ARG A 194 -21.38 -29.45 15.23
C ARG A 194 -22.76 -29.25 15.88
N PRO A 195 -23.26 -30.21 16.66
CA PRO A 195 -24.54 -30.07 17.36
C PRO A 195 -24.53 -28.90 18.33
N ASN A 196 -25.68 -28.24 18.44
CA ASN A 196 -25.94 -27.27 19.49
C ASN A 196 -26.18 -28.05 20.79
N LEU A 197 -25.16 -28.19 21.64
CA LEU A 197 -25.30 -28.78 22.97
C LEU A 197 -26.07 -27.80 23.87
N GLN A 198 -27.39 -27.77 23.72
CA GLN A 198 -28.29 -27.28 24.76
C GLN A 198 -28.45 -28.43 25.76
N ILE A 199 -27.91 -28.28 26.97
CA ILE A 199 -28.12 -29.23 28.07
C ILE A 199 -29.61 -29.15 28.45
N SER A 200 -30.42 -30.07 27.95
CA SER A 200 -31.79 -30.29 28.41
C SER A 200 -31.76 -31.18 29.64
N GLN A 201 -31.88 -30.60 30.83
CA GLN A 201 -32.16 -31.39 32.03
C GLN A 201 -33.58 -31.96 31.92
N GLN A 202 -33.68 -33.27 31.74
CA GLN A 202 -34.94 -34.00 31.77
C GLN A 202 -35.33 -34.26 33.23
N MET A 203 -36.23 -33.45 33.80
CA MET A 203 -36.81 -33.72 35.12
C MET A 203 -37.98 -34.72 35.01
N LYS A 204 -37.87 -35.77 35.82
CA LYS A 204 -38.91 -36.76 36.14
C LYS A 204 -40.07 -36.07 36.88
N PRO A 205 -41.35 -36.37 36.58
CA PRO A 205 -42.45 -35.66 37.22
C PRO A 205 -42.66 -36.13 38.66
N VAL A 206 -42.58 -35.20 39.61
CA VAL A 206 -43.09 -35.36 40.98
C VAL A 206 -44.20 -34.33 41.19
N LYS A 207 -45.32 -34.78 41.77
CA LYS A 207 -46.53 -34.00 42.03
C LYS A 207 -46.31 -32.89 43.08
N PRO A 208 -47.14 -31.82 43.05
CA PRO A 208 -46.81 -30.51 43.62
C PRO A 208 -47.28 -30.35 45.07
N ASN A 209 -46.43 -29.74 45.90
CA ASN A 209 -46.80 -28.96 47.10
C ASN A 209 -45.87 -27.73 47.15
N THR A 210 -46.44 -26.54 46.94
CA THR A 210 -45.82 -25.18 46.93
C THR A 210 -45.33 -24.71 48.32
N PRO A 211 -44.51 -23.62 48.48
CA PRO A 211 -44.28 -22.49 47.54
C PRO A 211 -42.82 -22.04 47.28
N ASN A 212 -42.68 -21.17 46.27
CA ASN A 212 -41.51 -20.41 45.80
C ASN A 212 -40.43 -21.15 44.99
N THR A 213 -40.77 -21.49 43.75
CA THR A 213 -39.77 -21.55 42.67
C THR A 213 -39.48 -20.12 42.21
N SER A 214 -38.40 -19.52 42.71
CA SER A 214 -37.91 -18.26 42.15
C SER A 214 -37.41 -18.52 40.72
N ILE A 215 -38.14 -18.04 39.72
CA ILE A 215 -37.66 -17.99 38.34
C ILE A 215 -36.61 -16.88 38.28
N SER A 216 -35.33 -17.24 38.11
CA SER A 216 -34.26 -16.26 37.91
C SER A 216 -34.31 -15.75 36.47
N VAL A 217 -34.90 -14.57 36.29
CA VAL A 217 -34.84 -13.83 35.02
C VAL A 217 -33.41 -13.28 34.85
N THR A 218 -32.81 -13.47 33.67
CA THR A 218 -31.49 -12.93 33.32
C THR A 218 -31.59 -12.08 32.05
N ILE A 219 -30.66 -11.13 31.86
CA ILE A 219 -30.60 -10.30 30.64
C ILE A 219 -29.71 -11.01 29.60
N PRO A 220 -30.22 -11.42 28.43
CA PRO A 220 -29.39 -11.97 27.37
C PRO A 220 -28.48 -10.88 26.78
N ILE A 221 -27.17 -11.10 26.77
CA ILE A 221 -26.18 -10.20 26.18
C ILE A 221 -25.60 -10.85 24.91
N HIS A 222 -25.73 -10.18 23.77
CA HIS A 222 -25.36 -10.67 22.45
C HIS A 222 -23.96 -10.23 22.01
N SER A 223 -23.48 -9.09 22.50
CA SER A 223 -22.15 -8.55 22.17
C SER A 223 -21.51 -7.90 23.41
N PRO A 224 -20.22 -8.16 23.68
CA PRO A 224 -19.27 -9.00 22.92
C PRO A 224 -19.60 -10.50 22.92
N ALA A 225 -19.20 -11.19 21.85
CA ALA A 225 -19.42 -12.63 21.72
C ALA A 225 -18.44 -13.44 22.56
N ALA A 226 -18.82 -14.65 22.97
CA ALA A 226 -17.90 -15.54 23.68
C ALA A 226 -16.68 -15.88 22.80
N GLY A 227 -15.48 -15.71 23.36
CA GLY A 227 -14.21 -15.98 22.71
C GLY A 227 -13.74 -14.91 21.71
N SER A 228 -14.48 -13.80 21.54
CA SER A 228 -14.04 -12.73 20.64
C SER A 228 -12.83 -11.98 21.20
N THR A 229 -12.10 -11.33 20.30
CA THR A 229 -10.97 -10.46 20.64
C THR A 229 -11.24 -9.07 20.10
N HIS A 230 -11.00 -8.06 20.93
CA HIS A 230 -11.21 -6.65 20.60
C HIS A 230 -9.94 -5.86 20.86
N VAL A 231 -9.67 -4.86 20.04
CA VAL A 231 -8.49 -4.01 20.16
C VAL A 231 -8.83 -2.85 21.09
N SER A 232 -7.93 -2.49 22.01
CA SER A 232 -8.10 -1.28 22.82
C SER A 232 -8.14 -0.04 21.95
N ASP A 233 -8.68 1.04 22.48
CA ASP A 233 -8.78 2.33 21.78
C ASP A 233 -9.64 2.29 20.50
N THR A 234 -10.35 1.16 20.27
CA THR A 234 -11.35 0.98 19.23
C THR A 234 -12.74 0.87 19.87
N PRO A 235 -13.75 1.64 19.42
CA PRO A 235 -15.11 1.54 19.96
C PRO A 235 -15.66 0.11 19.91
N LEU A 236 -16.15 -0.37 21.06
CA LEU A 236 -16.75 -1.69 21.21
C LEU A 236 -18.27 -1.59 21.39
N SER A 237 -19.00 -2.19 20.46
CA SER A 237 -20.46 -2.27 20.54
C SER A 237 -20.92 -3.32 21.55
N ILE A 238 -21.67 -2.88 22.56
CA ILE A 238 -22.32 -3.74 23.56
C ILE A 238 -23.79 -3.88 23.17
N LYS A 239 -24.31 -5.11 23.11
CA LYS A 239 -25.70 -5.37 22.67
C LYS A 239 -26.38 -6.38 23.58
N TRP A 240 -27.64 -6.14 23.93
CA TRP A 240 -28.44 -7.02 24.80
C TRP A 240 -29.91 -7.09 24.34
N ASN A 241 -30.66 -8.05 24.88
CA ASN A 241 -32.10 -8.09 24.73
C ASN A 241 -32.75 -7.26 25.85
N PRO A 242 -33.40 -6.12 25.55
CA PRO A 242 -34.05 -5.29 26.56
C PRO A 242 -35.38 -5.88 27.05
N GLY A 243 -35.95 -6.87 26.35
CA GLY A 243 -37.27 -7.45 26.64
C GLY A 243 -37.48 -7.87 28.11
N PRO A 244 -36.55 -8.61 28.75
CA PRO A 244 -36.68 -9.01 30.16
C PRO A 244 -36.69 -7.86 31.18
N ILE A 245 -36.33 -6.65 30.75
CA ILE A 245 -36.17 -5.46 31.60
C ILE A 245 -36.85 -4.22 30.98
N ASN A 246 -37.83 -4.41 30.08
CA ASN A 246 -38.42 -3.34 29.26
C ASN A 246 -39.12 -2.22 30.06
N TYR A 247 -39.39 -2.45 31.35
CA TYR A 247 -40.00 -1.49 32.27
C TYR A 247 -38.98 -0.58 32.97
N TYR A 248 -37.67 -0.80 32.79
CA TYR A 248 -36.63 0.16 33.18
C TYR A 248 -36.19 0.98 31.97
N SER A 249 -36.05 2.29 32.14
CA SER A 249 -35.58 3.21 31.09
C SER A 249 -34.06 3.18 30.89
N TYR A 250 -33.30 2.74 31.89
CA TYR A 250 -31.84 2.67 31.85
C TYR A 250 -31.27 1.42 32.55
N VAL A 251 -30.00 1.14 32.26
CA VAL A 251 -29.24 0.02 32.84
C VAL A 251 -27.84 0.46 33.26
N LYS A 252 -27.27 -0.25 34.24
CA LYS A 252 -25.84 -0.15 34.57
C LYS A 252 -25.05 -1.16 33.74
N ILE A 253 -23.95 -0.73 33.13
CA ILE A 253 -23.03 -1.58 32.37
C ILE A 253 -21.67 -1.58 33.06
N GLU A 254 -21.15 -2.76 33.38
CA GLU A 254 -19.87 -2.98 34.03
C GLU A 254 -19.02 -3.94 33.19
N LEU A 255 -17.71 -3.71 33.18
CA LEU A 255 -16.73 -4.69 32.72
C LEU A 255 -16.25 -5.50 33.92
N VAL A 256 -16.26 -6.81 33.80
CA VAL A 256 -15.92 -7.75 34.87
C VAL A 256 -14.78 -8.66 34.41
N ARG A 257 -13.77 -8.89 35.23
CA ARG A 257 -12.71 -9.89 34.96
C ARG A 257 -13.33 -11.28 35.00
N ALA A 258 -13.21 -12.05 33.91
CA ALA A 258 -13.94 -13.31 33.77
C ALA A 258 -13.46 -14.40 34.74
N GLN A 259 -12.19 -14.36 35.16
CA GLN A 259 -11.58 -15.34 36.07
C GLN A 259 -11.97 -15.10 37.54
N GLU A 260 -12.01 -13.84 37.98
CA GLU A 260 -12.23 -13.47 39.39
C GLU A 260 -13.66 -12.99 39.68
N ASN A 261 -14.43 -12.70 38.63
CA ASN A 261 -15.75 -12.06 38.73
C ASN A 261 -15.73 -10.71 39.47
N THR A 262 -14.58 -10.01 39.44
CA THR A 262 -14.37 -8.68 40.02
C THR A 262 -14.63 -7.60 38.97
N VAL A 263 -15.23 -6.47 39.37
CA VAL A 263 -15.47 -5.34 38.46
C VAL A 263 -14.12 -4.71 38.10
N ALA A 264 -13.77 -4.74 36.82
CA ALA A 264 -12.60 -4.08 36.27
C ALA A 264 -12.87 -2.58 36.03
N GLU A 265 -14.06 -2.26 35.52
CA GLU A 265 -14.46 -0.90 35.15
C GLU A 265 -15.99 -0.76 35.22
N THR A 266 -16.48 0.39 35.68
CA THR A 266 -17.88 0.77 35.46
C THR A 266 -17.95 1.58 34.18
N ILE A 267 -18.47 0.98 33.11
CA ILE A 267 -18.55 1.59 31.77
C ILE A 267 -19.55 2.75 31.79
N THR A 268 -20.71 2.54 32.38
CA THR A 268 -21.72 3.58 32.61
C THR A 268 -22.76 3.12 33.63
N THR A 269 -23.33 4.06 34.38
CA THR A 269 -24.40 3.80 35.35
C THR A 269 -25.80 4.00 34.78
N ASN A 270 -25.92 4.75 33.68
CA ASN A 270 -27.19 5.21 33.12
C ASN A 270 -27.22 5.06 31.58
N ALA A 271 -26.92 3.87 31.04
CA ALA A 271 -27.13 3.61 29.62
C ALA A 271 -28.63 3.47 29.33
N ASP A 272 -29.13 4.11 28.28
CA ASP A 272 -30.52 3.90 27.81
C ASP A 272 -30.78 2.41 27.57
N ASN A 273 -31.95 1.92 27.99
CA ASN A 273 -32.35 0.53 27.78
C ASN A 273 -32.82 0.25 26.34
N SER A 274 -32.05 0.70 25.36
CA SER A 274 -32.34 0.59 23.92
C SER A 274 -31.90 -0.74 23.30
N GLY A 275 -31.20 -1.60 24.06
CA GLY A 275 -30.62 -2.85 23.58
C GLY A 275 -29.21 -2.70 22.99
N SER A 276 -28.64 -1.49 22.94
CA SER A 276 -27.24 -1.29 22.51
C SER A 276 -26.55 -0.09 23.15
N TYR A 277 -25.22 -0.18 23.28
CA TYR A 277 -24.34 0.91 23.74
C TYR A 277 -23.04 0.87 22.93
N ASN A 278 -22.74 1.94 22.18
CA ASN A 278 -21.62 1.98 21.22
C ASN A 278 -20.52 2.98 21.59
N ASN A 279 -20.66 3.67 22.71
CA ASN A 279 -19.75 4.76 23.10
C ASN A 279 -18.59 4.29 23.98
N TRP A 280 -18.51 3.00 24.30
CA TRP A 280 -17.41 2.48 25.10
C TRP A 280 -16.21 2.17 24.21
N THR A 281 -15.05 2.69 24.60
CA THR A 281 -13.76 2.38 23.99
C THR A 281 -12.89 1.76 25.07
N PRO A 282 -12.49 0.48 24.95
CA PRO A 282 -11.72 -0.18 26.01
C PRO A 282 -10.35 0.48 26.16
N PRO A 283 -9.95 0.93 27.37
CA PRO A 283 -8.65 1.56 27.56
C PRO A 283 -7.48 0.57 27.43
N ALA A 284 -6.33 1.08 26.97
CA ALA A 284 -5.11 0.29 26.74
C ALA A 284 -4.60 -0.48 27.97
N ASN A 285 -4.87 -0.01 29.19
CA ASN A 285 -4.47 -0.71 30.41
C ASN A 285 -5.22 -2.03 30.66
N LEU A 286 -6.28 -2.33 29.90
CA LEU A 286 -7.00 -3.61 29.93
C LEU A 286 -6.46 -4.64 28.94
N ALA A 287 -5.55 -4.23 28.06
CA ALA A 287 -5.08 -5.03 26.93
C ALA A 287 -3.95 -6.03 27.29
N TRP A 288 -4.02 -6.65 28.46
CA TRP A 288 -2.99 -7.57 28.94
C TRP A 288 -3.20 -9.00 28.41
N PRO A 289 -2.17 -9.63 27.82
CA PRO A 289 -2.26 -11.01 27.36
C PRO A 289 -2.76 -11.97 28.43
N GLY A 290 -3.75 -12.81 28.09
CA GLY A 290 -4.32 -13.80 28.99
C GLY A 290 -5.48 -13.31 29.88
N ASN A 291 -5.72 -12.00 29.96
CA ASN A 291 -6.92 -11.48 30.62
C ASN A 291 -8.15 -11.69 29.74
N THR A 292 -9.24 -12.10 30.37
CA THR A 292 -10.55 -12.18 29.74
C THR A 292 -11.58 -11.43 30.56
N TYR A 293 -12.57 -10.87 29.88
CA TYR A 293 -13.57 -9.98 30.46
C TYR A 293 -14.98 -10.42 30.08
N LYS A 294 -15.97 -10.01 30.86
CA LYS A 294 -17.40 -10.12 30.55
C LYS A 294 -18.02 -8.74 30.70
N ILE A 295 -19.01 -8.44 29.86
CA ILE A 295 -19.93 -7.35 30.13
C ILE A 295 -20.99 -7.85 31.08
N LYS A 296 -21.23 -7.09 32.15
CA LYS A 296 -22.33 -7.29 33.08
C LYS A 296 -23.32 -6.14 32.93
N ILE A 297 -24.58 -6.47 32.70
CA ILE A 297 -25.67 -5.48 32.67
C ILE A 297 -26.58 -5.75 33.86
N THR A 298 -26.93 -4.70 34.61
CA THR A 298 -27.72 -4.79 35.84
C THR A 298 -28.89 -3.80 35.78
N SER A 299 -30.09 -4.24 36.17
CA SER A 299 -31.25 -3.36 36.35
C SER A 299 -30.99 -2.33 37.47
N PRO A 300 -31.64 -1.15 37.43
CA PRO A 300 -31.48 -0.12 38.47
C PRO A 300 -31.71 -0.60 39.91
N ASP A 301 -32.65 -1.52 40.12
CA ASP A 301 -32.95 -2.12 41.42
C ASP A 301 -32.06 -3.31 41.81
N LYS A 302 -31.11 -3.67 40.95
CA LYS A 302 -30.14 -4.78 41.11
C LYS A 302 -30.76 -6.18 41.18
N LYS A 303 -32.04 -6.34 40.84
CA LYS A 303 -32.73 -7.64 40.91
C LYS A 303 -32.45 -8.52 39.69
N ILE A 304 -32.19 -7.92 38.54
CA ILE A 304 -31.96 -8.66 37.28
C ILE A 304 -30.56 -8.31 36.77
N THR A 305 -29.78 -9.35 36.46
CA THR A 305 -28.42 -9.21 35.92
C THR A 305 -28.23 -10.16 34.75
N GLY A 306 -27.43 -9.75 33.77
CA GLY A 306 -26.96 -10.58 32.67
C GLY A 306 -25.45 -10.46 32.48
N TYR A 307 -24.84 -11.50 31.90
CA TYR A 307 -23.42 -11.51 31.55
C TYR A 307 -23.24 -11.90 30.08
N SER A 308 -22.28 -11.27 29.40
CA SER A 308 -21.81 -11.73 28.09
C SER A 308 -20.97 -13.00 28.23
N GLY A 309 -20.65 -13.60 27.07
CA GLY A 309 -19.51 -14.52 27.01
C GLY A 309 -18.20 -13.82 27.38
N ALA A 310 -17.21 -14.61 27.82
CA ALA A 310 -15.87 -14.10 28.08
C ALA A 310 -15.19 -13.70 26.76
N PHE A 311 -14.57 -12.53 26.69
CA PHE A 311 -13.85 -12.02 25.52
C PHE A 311 -12.50 -11.44 25.95
N ALA A 312 -11.58 -11.23 25.00
CA ALA A 312 -10.26 -10.64 25.25
C ALA A 312 -10.17 -9.20 24.72
N ILE A 313 -9.38 -8.38 25.40
CA ILE A 313 -8.95 -7.05 24.92
C ILE A 313 -7.45 -7.15 24.64
N THR A 314 -7.02 -6.66 23.47
CA THR A 314 -5.64 -6.73 22.98
C THR A 314 -5.13 -5.35 22.63
N THR A 315 -3.82 -5.16 22.70
CA THR A 315 -3.22 -3.88 22.29
C THR A 315 -3.32 -3.77 20.77
N PRO A 316 -3.44 -2.55 20.22
CA PRO A 316 -3.24 -2.34 18.80
C PRO A 316 -1.92 -2.98 18.39
N ALA A 317 -1.88 -3.59 17.21
CA ALA A 317 -0.63 -4.04 16.64
C ALA A 317 0.33 -2.84 16.62
N ALA A 318 1.54 -3.03 17.14
CA ALA A 318 2.55 -1.98 17.07
C ALA A 318 2.79 -1.68 15.59
N LYS A 319 2.60 -0.40 15.21
CA LYS A 319 2.89 0.01 13.84
C LYS A 319 4.38 -0.18 13.57
N GLU A 320 4.72 -0.80 12.44
CA GLU A 320 6.12 -1.06 12.07
C GLU A 320 6.62 0.04 11.12
N LYS A 321 7.83 0.57 11.38
CA LYS A 321 8.51 1.48 10.45
C LYS A 321 9.04 0.70 9.26
N LYS A 322 8.45 0.87 8.09
CA LYS A 322 8.86 0.22 6.82
C LYS A 322 9.48 1.23 5.87
N ALA A 323 10.58 0.84 5.24
CA ALA A 323 11.23 1.64 4.20
C ALA A 323 10.58 1.42 2.83
N PHE A 324 10.66 2.42 1.96
CA PHE A 324 10.25 2.32 0.57
C PHE A 324 11.24 2.99 -0.38
N TYR A 325 11.27 2.48 -1.61
CA TYR A 325 12.14 2.92 -2.70
C TYR A 325 11.33 2.87 -3.99
N LEU A 326 11.16 4.00 -4.66
CA LEU A 326 10.38 4.11 -5.90
C LEU A 326 11.23 4.73 -6.98
N ASP A 327 11.28 4.05 -8.13
CA ASP A 327 11.88 4.61 -9.34
C ASP A 327 10.89 5.55 -10.03
N ALA A 328 11.42 6.63 -10.60
CA ALA A 328 10.62 7.61 -11.31
C ALA A 328 10.14 7.11 -12.68
N GLN A 329 8.88 7.39 -13.01
CA GLN A 329 8.37 7.43 -14.37
C GLN A 329 8.58 8.83 -14.93
N ILE A 330 9.32 8.95 -16.03
CA ILE A 330 9.75 10.24 -16.56
C ILE A 330 9.06 10.54 -17.89
N THR A 331 8.64 11.79 -18.07
CA THR A 331 8.15 12.30 -19.35
C THR A 331 8.81 13.64 -19.65
N ASN A 332 9.65 13.66 -20.68
CA ASN A 332 10.30 14.87 -21.18
C ASN A 332 9.35 15.64 -22.12
N SER A 333 9.35 16.97 -22.04
CA SER A 333 8.58 17.84 -22.94
C SER A 333 9.30 19.18 -23.13
N PHE A 334 8.79 20.02 -24.04
CA PHE A 334 9.29 21.37 -24.21
C PHE A 334 8.17 22.35 -24.54
N ALA A 335 8.38 23.61 -24.16
CA ALA A 335 7.67 24.72 -24.78
C ALA A 335 8.47 25.22 -25.98
N HIS A 336 7.74 25.66 -27.01
CA HIS A 336 8.30 26.12 -28.27
C HIS A 336 7.75 27.50 -28.60
N HIS A 337 8.63 28.34 -29.13
CA HIS A 337 8.29 29.69 -29.54
C HIS A 337 9.16 30.10 -30.71
N ARG A 338 8.55 30.74 -31.71
CA ARG A 338 9.21 31.18 -32.93
C ARG A 338 8.87 32.66 -33.15
N ASN A 339 9.88 33.53 -33.09
CA ASN A 339 9.74 34.99 -33.15
C ASN A 339 10.64 35.64 -34.22
N GLY A 340 10.15 36.65 -34.93
CA GLY A 340 10.93 37.36 -35.95
C GLY A 340 10.14 38.42 -36.70
N PRO A 341 10.81 39.39 -37.35
CA PRO A 341 10.16 40.54 -37.99
C PRO A 341 9.25 40.17 -39.17
N ASN A 342 9.46 39.01 -39.81
CA ASN A 342 8.77 38.61 -41.05
C ASN A 342 7.98 37.29 -40.95
N MET A 343 7.56 36.88 -39.74
CA MET A 343 6.93 35.57 -39.47
C MET A 343 5.62 35.28 -40.24
N ASN A 344 4.99 36.30 -40.82
CA ASN A 344 3.69 36.17 -41.49
C ASN A 344 3.78 35.73 -42.96
N SER A 345 4.99 35.59 -43.54
CA SER A 345 5.13 35.10 -44.90
C SER A 345 4.93 33.57 -44.97
N ALA A 346 4.32 33.07 -46.05
CA ALA A 346 4.08 31.64 -46.24
C ALA A 346 5.38 30.81 -46.18
N ASP A 347 6.49 31.40 -46.62
CA ASP A 347 7.83 30.80 -46.58
C ASP A 347 8.30 30.49 -45.15
N CYS A 348 7.82 31.24 -44.14
CA CYS A 348 8.22 31.06 -42.74
C CYS A 348 7.52 29.87 -42.08
N LEU A 349 6.36 29.45 -42.60
CA LEU A 349 5.64 28.27 -42.13
C LEU A 349 6.33 26.98 -42.58
N SER A 350 7.00 26.99 -43.73
CA SER A 350 7.77 25.85 -44.26
C SER A 350 9.23 25.80 -43.81
N ALA A 351 9.74 26.83 -43.14
CA ALA A 351 11.13 26.87 -42.71
C ALA A 351 11.44 25.71 -41.73
N PRO A 352 12.44 24.85 -42.05
CA PRO A 352 12.78 23.72 -41.20
C PRO A 352 13.25 24.23 -39.83
N SER A 353 12.77 23.60 -38.76
CA SER A 353 13.27 23.89 -37.42
C SER A 353 14.77 23.57 -37.34
N PRO A 354 15.58 24.44 -36.73
CA PRO A 354 16.99 24.17 -36.53
C PRO A 354 17.17 22.96 -35.61
N ALA A 355 18.29 22.27 -35.77
CA ALA A 355 18.61 21.11 -34.95
C ALA A 355 18.69 21.51 -33.47
N VAL A 356 17.85 20.92 -32.64
CA VAL A 356 17.84 21.21 -31.21
C VAL A 356 19.17 20.71 -30.59
N PRO A 357 19.92 21.54 -29.83
CA PRO A 357 21.20 21.13 -29.28
C PRO A 357 21.05 20.04 -28.21
N GLY A 358 22.17 19.38 -27.90
CA GLY A 358 22.21 18.27 -26.95
C GLY A 358 21.66 16.95 -27.49
N HIS A 359 21.70 15.89 -26.68
CA HIS A 359 21.20 14.57 -27.05
C HIS A 359 19.74 14.36 -26.61
N GLN A 360 19.10 13.32 -27.16
CA GLN A 360 17.80 12.88 -26.64
C GLN A 360 18.01 12.22 -25.26
N PRO A 361 17.18 12.55 -24.25
CA PRO A 361 17.32 11.96 -22.93
C PRO A 361 16.94 10.47 -22.95
N GLY A 362 17.61 9.68 -22.11
CA GLY A 362 17.20 8.30 -21.85
C GLY A 362 15.85 8.19 -21.15
N SER A 363 15.28 6.98 -21.06
CA SER A 363 13.98 6.73 -20.41
C SER A 363 13.99 6.99 -18.88
N SER A 364 15.16 7.01 -18.27
CA SER A 364 15.39 7.27 -16.84
C SER A 364 16.04 8.62 -16.57
N GLU A 365 16.06 9.49 -17.58
CA GLU A 365 16.74 10.78 -17.57
C GLU A 365 15.76 11.91 -17.84
N ILE A 366 15.88 12.99 -17.06
CA ILE A 366 15.19 14.24 -17.33
C ILE A 366 16.10 15.18 -18.10
N ARG A 367 15.50 15.94 -19.01
CA ARG A 367 16.12 17.03 -19.76
C ARG A 367 15.40 18.32 -19.40
N ILE A 368 16.15 19.30 -18.91
CA ILE A 368 15.66 20.65 -18.59
C ILE A 368 16.60 21.69 -19.19
N GLY A 369 16.14 22.93 -19.32
CA GLY A 369 16.99 24.01 -19.84
C GLY A 369 16.31 24.84 -20.90
N HIS A 370 17.11 25.54 -21.68
CA HIS A 370 16.65 26.26 -22.85
C HIS A 370 17.62 26.09 -24.03
N SER A 371 17.12 26.38 -25.23
CA SER A 371 17.93 26.65 -26.41
C SER A 371 17.23 27.69 -27.28
N GLN A 372 18.00 28.67 -27.72
CA GLN A 372 17.58 29.72 -28.62
C GLN A 372 18.52 29.71 -29.83
N GLN A 373 17.98 29.63 -31.04
CA GLN A 373 18.77 29.63 -32.26
C GLN A 373 18.22 30.61 -33.27
N GLU A 374 19.12 31.32 -33.94
CA GLU A 374 18.76 32.08 -35.12
C GLU A 374 18.53 31.14 -36.30
N PHE A 375 17.56 31.46 -37.14
CA PHE A 375 17.36 30.77 -38.40
C PHE A 375 17.15 31.79 -39.53
N SER A 376 17.56 31.37 -40.73
CA SER A 376 17.33 32.11 -41.96
C SER A 376 16.91 31.13 -43.06
N HIS A 377 15.78 31.40 -43.72
CA HIS A 377 15.25 30.60 -44.82
C HIS A 377 14.56 31.52 -45.84
N GLY A 378 15.18 31.72 -46.99
CA GLY A 378 14.69 32.71 -47.97
C GLY A 378 14.69 34.12 -47.37
N SER A 379 13.53 34.79 -47.37
CA SER A 379 13.32 36.10 -46.73
C SER A 379 12.96 36.02 -45.24
N CYS A 380 12.79 34.82 -44.70
CA CYS A 380 12.47 34.60 -43.30
C CYS A 380 13.74 34.62 -42.47
N SER A 381 13.82 35.52 -41.52
CA SER A 381 14.79 35.47 -40.44
C SER A 381 14.08 35.60 -39.10
N GLY A 382 14.61 34.93 -38.10
CA GLY A 382 14.04 34.95 -36.77
C GLY A 382 14.80 34.08 -35.80
N VAL A 383 14.17 33.86 -34.66
CA VAL A 383 14.69 33.14 -33.52
C VAL A 383 13.71 32.03 -33.17
N GLU A 384 14.25 30.85 -32.91
CA GLU A 384 13.50 29.70 -32.44
C GLU A 384 13.97 29.31 -31.04
N SER A 385 13.03 29.30 -30.10
CA SER A 385 13.29 29.08 -28.68
C SER A 385 12.60 27.82 -28.19
N TYR A 386 13.35 26.99 -27.47
CA TYR A 386 12.93 25.75 -26.85
C TYR A 386 13.19 25.83 -25.35
N TYR A 387 12.20 25.48 -24.53
CA TYR A 387 12.33 25.44 -23.07
C TYR A 387 11.97 24.05 -22.56
N PHE A 388 12.99 23.28 -22.19
CA PHE A 388 12.86 21.88 -21.79
C PHE A 388 12.43 21.76 -20.34
N ARG A 389 11.52 20.81 -20.09
CA ARG A 389 11.03 20.47 -18.75
C ARG A 389 10.65 19.00 -18.71
N SER A 390 10.62 18.47 -17.51
CA SER A 390 10.33 17.05 -17.31
C SER A 390 9.32 16.82 -16.21
N ARG A 391 8.46 15.84 -16.41
CA ARG A 391 7.61 15.27 -15.38
C ARG A 391 8.29 14.09 -14.73
N ILE A 392 8.22 14.04 -13.41
CA ILE A 392 8.62 12.91 -12.58
C ILE A 392 7.36 12.40 -11.88
N TYR A 393 7.00 11.15 -12.10
CA TYR A 393 5.85 10.52 -11.45
C TYR A 393 6.30 9.29 -10.66
N PHE A 394 5.67 9.06 -9.51
CA PHE A 394 5.92 7.89 -8.65
C PHE A 394 4.60 7.17 -8.39
N ASP A 395 4.58 5.84 -8.49
CA ASP A 395 3.42 5.05 -8.07
C ASP A 395 3.40 4.94 -6.54
N THR A 396 2.56 5.74 -5.91
CA THR A 396 2.40 5.82 -4.45
C THR A 396 1.15 5.10 -3.96
N GLY A 397 0.53 4.22 -4.77
CA GLY A 397 -0.71 3.53 -4.42
C GLY A 397 -0.63 2.74 -3.11
N PHE A 398 0.52 2.11 -2.85
CA PHE A 398 0.77 1.34 -1.63
C PHE A 398 0.91 2.21 -0.36
N LEU A 399 1.06 3.54 -0.49
CA LEU A 399 1.13 4.46 0.66
C LEU A 399 -0.24 4.97 1.09
N LYS A 400 -1.31 4.64 0.37
CA LYS A 400 -2.66 5.15 0.66
C LYS A 400 -3.12 4.74 2.07
N GLY A 401 -3.48 5.74 2.88
CA GLY A 401 -3.90 5.57 4.28
C GLY A 401 -2.76 5.31 5.26
N LYS A 402 -1.50 5.26 4.79
CA LYS A 402 -0.33 5.03 5.63
C LYS A 402 0.21 6.35 6.19
N GLU A 403 0.80 6.27 7.38
CA GLU A 403 1.43 7.42 8.01
C GLU A 403 2.88 7.53 7.53
N VAL A 404 3.14 8.47 6.61
CA VAL A 404 4.47 8.71 6.04
C VAL A 404 5.30 9.55 7.02
N LEU A 405 6.48 9.04 7.39
CA LEU A 405 7.39 9.68 8.34
C LEU A 405 8.48 10.47 7.64
N GLU A 406 9.03 9.92 6.56
CA GLU A 406 10.13 10.51 5.79
C GLU A 406 9.84 10.31 4.30
N ALA A 407 10.13 11.33 3.48
CA ALA A 407 10.16 11.17 2.04
C ALA A 407 11.18 12.14 1.41
N THR A 408 12.09 11.62 0.61
CA THR A 408 13.17 12.37 -0.02
C THR A 408 13.31 11.98 -1.47
N LEU A 409 13.24 12.97 -2.35
CA LEU A 409 13.63 12.82 -3.75
C LEU A 409 15.15 12.88 -3.85
N GLN A 410 15.73 11.85 -4.44
CA GLN A 410 17.13 11.81 -4.83
C GLN A 410 17.21 12.00 -6.34
N ILE A 411 18.03 12.95 -6.77
CA ILE A 411 18.25 13.27 -8.18
C ILE A 411 19.73 13.54 -8.42
N ARG A 412 20.33 12.87 -9.42
CA ARG A 412 21.76 12.94 -9.69
C ARG A 412 22.03 13.74 -10.97
N LYS A 413 22.96 14.68 -10.92
CA LYS A 413 23.38 15.45 -12.11
C LYS A 413 24.12 14.53 -13.09
N GLY A 414 23.66 14.52 -14.34
CA GLY A 414 24.34 13.90 -15.46
C GLY A 414 25.16 14.93 -16.23
N ASP A 415 25.01 14.92 -17.55
CA ASP A 415 25.73 15.81 -18.46
C ASP A 415 25.08 17.20 -18.57
N THR A 416 25.84 18.14 -19.14
CA THR A 416 25.37 19.50 -19.45
C THR A 416 25.87 19.92 -20.82
N PHE A 417 25.03 20.63 -21.57
CA PHE A 417 25.39 21.27 -22.83
C PHE A 417 25.17 22.78 -22.70
N THR A 418 26.21 23.56 -22.97
CA THR A 418 26.14 25.02 -22.89
C THR A 418 26.67 25.64 -24.18
N MET A 419 25.97 26.64 -24.69
CA MET A 419 26.33 27.46 -25.85
C MET A 419 25.96 28.91 -25.53
N VAL A 420 26.91 29.83 -25.64
CA VAL A 420 26.69 31.27 -25.50
C VAL A 420 27.39 32.00 -26.65
N PRO A 421 26.91 33.17 -27.10
CA PRO A 421 27.57 33.91 -28.16
C PRO A 421 28.98 34.33 -27.76
N ASP A 422 29.94 34.19 -28.68
CA ASP A 422 31.33 34.60 -28.47
C ASP A 422 31.42 36.07 -28.04
N GLY A 423 32.19 36.35 -26.98
CA GLY A 423 32.41 37.71 -26.48
C GLY A 423 31.30 38.29 -25.61
N THR A 424 30.19 37.57 -25.41
CA THR A 424 29.18 37.93 -24.41
C THR A 424 29.44 37.19 -23.11
N LEU A 425 29.57 37.92 -22.01
CA LEU A 425 29.39 37.33 -20.68
C LEU A 425 27.90 37.00 -20.57
N GLY A 426 27.48 35.86 -21.11
CA GLY A 426 26.12 35.36 -20.93
C GLY A 426 25.74 35.58 -19.47
N THR A 427 24.61 36.23 -19.21
CA THR A 427 24.28 36.61 -17.84
C THR A 427 24.32 35.38 -16.95
N ASN A 428 24.69 35.54 -15.67
CA ASN A 428 24.72 34.43 -14.72
C ASN A 428 23.41 33.63 -14.66
N GLN A 429 22.30 34.20 -15.17
CA GLN A 429 21.00 33.56 -15.28
C GLN A 429 20.92 32.55 -16.44
N GLU A 430 21.52 32.81 -17.60
CA GLU A 430 21.42 31.90 -18.76
C GLU A 430 22.22 30.61 -18.55
N ILE A 431 23.38 30.72 -17.91
CA ILE A 431 24.25 29.58 -17.61
C ILE A 431 24.03 29.04 -16.19
N ALA A 432 22.95 29.46 -15.51
CA ALA A 432 22.67 29.05 -14.14
C ALA A 432 22.56 27.52 -14.01
N SER A 433 23.16 26.95 -12.97
CA SER A 433 23.05 25.54 -12.62
C SER A 433 21.78 25.19 -11.83
N ASN A 434 20.95 26.20 -11.55
CA ASN A 434 19.71 26.05 -10.78
C ASN A 434 18.66 25.26 -11.54
N ALA A 435 17.86 24.51 -10.80
CA ALA A 435 16.67 23.81 -11.28
C ALA A 435 15.54 24.00 -10.29
N ASP A 436 14.34 24.26 -10.79
CA ASP A 436 13.13 24.44 -9.99
C ASP A 436 12.29 23.16 -10.01
N ILE A 437 11.70 22.85 -8.86
CA ILE A 437 10.74 21.75 -8.70
C ILE A 437 9.37 22.31 -8.32
N TYR A 438 8.34 21.81 -8.99
CA TYR A 438 6.94 22.12 -8.72
C TYR A 438 6.14 20.84 -8.48
N VAL A 439 5.12 20.91 -7.62
CA VAL A 439 4.04 19.90 -7.58
C VAL A 439 3.04 20.24 -8.66
N LEU A 440 2.72 19.29 -9.54
CA LEU A 440 1.71 19.51 -10.56
C LEU A 440 0.30 19.56 -9.94
N ASN A 441 -0.49 20.57 -10.30
CA ASN A 441 -1.88 20.71 -9.84
C ASN A 441 -2.90 20.22 -10.89
N ALA A 442 -2.42 19.91 -12.09
CA ALA A 442 -3.22 19.46 -13.22
C ALA A 442 -2.48 18.34 -13.99
N PRO A 443 -3.19 17.60 -14.86
CA PRO A 443 -2.56 16.63 -15.75
C PRO A 443 -1.40 17.24 -16.56
N TRP A 444 -0.43 16.40 -16.90
CA TRP A 444 0.71 16.82 -17.71
C TRP A 444 0.26 17.32 -19.08
N PRO A 445 0.61 18.54 -19.50
CA PRO A 445 0.18 19.07 -20.78
C PRO A 445 0.85 18.31 -21.95
N ALA A 446 0.16 18.22 -23.08
CA ALA A 446 0.73 17.68 -24.31
C ALA A 446 1.92 18.54 -24.79
N SER A 447 2.90 17.97 -25.50
CA SER A 447 4.02 18.73 -26.07
C SER A 447 3.82 18.88 -27.58
N PRO A 448 4.21 20.01 -28.21
CA PRO A 448 4.74 21.24 -27.63
C PRO A 448 3.64 22.15 -27.02
N GLN A 449 4.03 23.05 -26.09
CA GLN A 449 3.15 24.07 -25.51
C GLN A 449 3.63 25.49 -25.86
N PRO A 450 2.71 26.47 -25.99
CA PRO A 450 3.07 27.88 -25.98
C PRO A 450 3.62 28.31 -24.61
N LEU A 451 4.54 29.28 -24.59
CA LEU A 451 5.24 29.74 -23.37
C LEU A 451 4.32 30.39 -22.33
N THR A 452 3.17 30.93 -22.73
CA THR A 452 2.30 31.72 -21.86
C THR A 452 1.55 30.92 -20.79
N ASN A 453 1.56 29.58 -20.85
CA ASN A 453 0.86 28.69 -19.91
C ASN A 453 1.82 27.70 -19.18
N PHE A 454 3.04 28.13 -18.90
CA PHE A 454 4.14 27.21 -18.62
C PHE A 454 4.17 26.64 -17.17
N TYR A 455 3.26 27.05 -16.27
CA TYR A 455 3.33 26.75 -14.82
C TYR A 455 2.05 26.13 -14.23
N PRO A 456 1.72 24.86 -14.51
CA PRO A 456 0.52 24.23 -13.96
C PRO A 456 0.68 23.74 -12.51
N GLY A 457 1.63 24.27 -11.73
CA GLY A 457 2.03 23.67 -10.46
C GLY A 457 2.41 24.63 -9.35
N THR A 458 2.44 24.11 -8.13
CA THR A 458 2.87 24.83 -6.92
C THR A 458 4.38 24.70 -6.77
N PHE A 459 5.09 25.84 -6.71
CA PHE A 459 6.53 25.86 -6.51
C PHE A 459 6.90 25.20 -5.17
N LEU A 460 7.88 24.31 -5.20
CA LEU A 460 8.45 23.70 -3.99
C LEU A 460 9.75 24.38 -3.60
N LYS A 461 10.76 24.28 -4.47
CA LYS A 461 12.11 24.78 -4.20
C LYS A 461 12.97 24.78 -5.46
N SER A 462 14.01 25.60 -5.43
CA SER A 462 15.15 25.51 -6.33
C SER A 462 16.26 24.65 -5.70
N PHE A 463 17.01 23.94 -6.54
CA PHE A 463 18.23 23.24 -6.14
C PHE A 463 19.32 23.45 -7.20
N HIS A 464 20.58 23.26 -6.80
CA HIS A 464 21.73 23.40 -7.69
C HIS A 464 22.72 22.28 -7.44
N LEU A 465 23.39 21.83 -8.50
CA LEU A 465 24.43 20.79 -8.46
C LEU A 465 25.62 21.26 -9.30
N TYR A 466 26.82 21.29 -8.71
CA TYR A 466 28.02 21.83 -9.33
C TYR A 466 28.69 20.77 -10.21
N GLY A 467 29.06 19.64 -9.63
CA GLY A 467 29.74 18.55 -10.31
C GLY A 467 28.81 17.51 -10.95
N ALA A 468 29.26 16.95 -12.09
CA ALA A 468 28.66 15.74 -12.64
C ALA A 468 28.72 14.61 -11.59
N GLY A 469 27.62 13.89 -11.43
CA GLY A 469 27.49 12.84 -10.44
C GLY A 469 27.13 13.29 -9.02
N GLU A 470 27.02 14.59 -8.73
CA GLU A 470 26.44 15.05 -7.46
C GLU A 470 24.96 14.68 -7.36
N THR A 471 24.48 14.43 -6.14
CA THR A 471 23.08 14.06 -5.88
C THR A 471 22.41 15.08 -4.97
N ALA A 472 21.34 15.70 -5.44
CA ALA A 472 20.47 16.51 -4.59
C ALA A 472 19.51 15.61 -3.81
N LYS A 473 19.27 15.98 -2.56
CA LYS A 473 18.25 15.39 -1.69
C LYS A 473 17.21 16.46 -1.39
N ILE A 474 16.01 16.30 -1.94
CA ILE A 474 14.90 17.24 -1.75
C ILE A 474 13.86 16.59 -0.83
N ASP A 475 13.53 17.27 0.27
CA ASP A 475 12.48 16.84 1.18
C ASP A 475 11.10 16.98 0.50
N LEU A 476 10.38 15.87 0.41
CA LEU A 476 9.04 15.77 -0.15
C LEU A 476 8.02 15.25 0.86
N LEU A 477 8.32 15.27 2.16
CA LEU A 477 7.46 14.68 3.19
C LEU A 477 6.01 15.14 3.08
N ASN A 478 5.77 16.44 2.99
CA ASN A 478 4.42 16.99 2.92
C ASN A 478 3.69 16.62 1.62
N VAL A 479 4.40 16.57 0.50
CA VAL A 479 3.85 16.18 -0.80
C VAL A 479 3.42 14.70 -0.78
N VAL A 480 4.26 13.83 -0.21
CA VAL A 480 3.97 12.40 -0.14
C VAL A 480 2.90 12.09 0.91
N LYS A 481 2.83 12.84 2.02
CA LYS A 481 1.70 12.78 2.97
C LYS A 481 0.38 13.12 2.29
N ASP A 482 0.38 14.16 1.45
CA ASP A 482 -0.78 14.55 0.67
C ASP A 482 -1.25 13.42 -0.27
N TRP A 483 -0.33 12.78 -0.97
CA TRP A 483 -0.65 11.62 -1.82
C TRP A 483 -1.13 10.40 -1.00
N ALA A 484 -0.51 10.12 0.15
CA ALA A 484 -0.92 9.05 1.05
C ALA A 484 -2.32 9.29 1.64
N ALA A 485 -2.67 10.55 1.90
CA ALA A 485 -4.01 10.98 2.32
C ALA A 485 -5.06 10.91 1.19
N GLY A 486 -4.65 10.54 -0.04
CA GLY A 486 -5.54 10.36 -1.19
C GLY A 486 -5.70 11.58 -2.07
N LYS A 487 -4.90 12.65 -1.90
CA LYS A 487 -4.85 13.73 -2.89
C LYS A 487 -4.29 13.20 -4.20
N THR A 488 -4.79 13.74 -5.31
CA THR A 488 -4.39 13.31 -6.65
C THR A 488 -2.89 13.53 -6.86
N ASN A 489 -2.18 12.47 -7.19
CA ASN A 489 -0.77 12.53 -7.57
C ASN A 489 -0.66 12.84 -9.07
N GLN A 490 -0.37 14.09 -9.42
CA GLN A 490 -0.06 14.48 -10.80
C GLN A 490 1.44 14.40 -11.11
N GLY A 491 2.27 14.07 -10.14
CA GLY A 491 3.73 14.08 -10.24
C GLY A 491 4.36 15.45 -9.95
N LEU A 492 5.65 15.54 -10.22
CA LEU A 492 6.48 16.73 -10.05
C LEU A 492 6.92 17.23 -11.43
N MET A 493 7.09 18.54 -11.56
CA MET A 493 7.74 19.15 -12.72
C MET A 493 9.12 19.64 -12.30
N VAL A 494 10.13 19.32 -13.10
CA VAL A 494 11.48 19.89 -12.99
C VAL A 494 11.78 20.70 -14.24
N ARG A 495 12.33 21.90 -14.05
CA ARG A 495 12.66 22.81 -15.15
C ARG A 495 13.78 23.78 -14.77
N ASP A 496 14.29 24.47 -15.77
CA ASP A 496 15.20 25.59 -15.59
C ASP A 496 14.43 26.85 -15.13
N PRO A 497 14.92 27.66 -14.18
CA PRO A 497 14.24 28.89 -13.75
C PRO A 497 14.09 29.94 -14.86
N LEU A 498 14.89 29.88 -15.93
CA LEU A 498 14.82 30.84 -17.03
C LEU A 498 13.50 30.70 -17.79
N ASN A 499 12.76 31.80 -17.88
CA ASN A 499 11.46 31.85 -18.58
C ASN A 499 11.63 32.23 -20.05
N GLU A 500 12.56 33.14 -20.32
CA GLU A 500 12.88 33.60 -21.67
C GLU A 500 14.36 33.94 -21.77
N SER A 501 15.04 33.46 -22.82
CA SER A 501 16.43 33.80 -23.12
C SER A 501 16.50 35.12 -23.88
N GLN A 502 17.47 35.96 -23.51
CA GLN A 502 17.69 37.26 -24.13
C GLN A 502 18.71 37.23 -25.27
N TYR A 503 19.36 36.07 -25.49
CA TYR A 503 20.44 35.92 -26.45
C TYR A 503 20.11 34.86 -27.50
N ALA A 504 20.54 35.10 -28.73
CA ALA A 504 20.52 34.12 -29.80
C ALA A 504 21.88 34.21 -30.53
N PRO A 505 22.57 33.08 -30.79
CA PRO A 505 22.26 31.74 -30.32
C PRO A 505 22.63 31.54 -28.84
N SER A 506 21.81 30.80 -28.08
CA SER A 506 22.10 30.40 -26.70
C SER A 506 21.59 28.98 -26.42
N ALA A 507 22.22 28.26 -25.50
CA ALA A 507 21.68 27.03 -24.95
C ALA A 507 22.29 26.74 -23.58
N ASN A 508 21.46 26.27 -22.66
CA ASN A 508 21.89 25.65 -21.41
C ASN A 508 20.95 24.49 -21.14
N ILE A 509 21.41 23.27 -21.42
CA ILE A 509 20.63 22.05 -21.30
C ILE A 509 21.30 21.16 -20.26
N LYS A 510 20.51 20.72 -19.28
CA LYS A 510 20.96 19.92 -18.15
C LYS A 510 20.24 18.59 -18.15
N TYR A 511 21.00 17.53 -17.92
CA TYR A 511 20.49 16.18 -17.81
C TYR A 511 20.63 15.69 -16.36
N TYR A 512 19.63 14.98 -15.87
CA TYR A 512 19.68 14.35 -14.55
C TYR A 512 19.13 12.94 -14.63
N HIS A 513 19.73 12.02 -13.87
CA HIS A 513 19.40 10.61 -13.87
C HIS A 513 19.31 10.05 -12.45
N SER A 514 19.10 8.74 -12.33
CA SER A 514 19.00 8.03 -11.04
C SER A 514 17.95 8.65 -10.10
N ILE A 515 16.81 9.05 -10.67
CA ILE A 515 15.75 9.75 -9.94
C ILE A 515 14.93 8.75 -9.12
N LYS A 516 14.97 8.90 -7.80
CA LYS A 516 14.30 7.99 -6.86
C LYS A 516 13.58 8.75 -5.76
N LEU A 517 12.43 8.22 -5.34
CA LEU A 517 11.78 8.64 -4.11
C LEU A 517 12.03 7.57 -3.03
N VAL A 518 12.66 7.97 -1.93
CA VAL A 518 12.99 7.09 -0.81
C VAL A 518 12.38 7.62 0.47
N GLY A 519 12.02 6.74 1.38
CA GLY A 519 11.42 7.18 2.64
C GLY A 519 11.01 6.05 3.55
N THR A 520 10.25 6.40 4.58
CA THR A 520 9.72 5.46 5.57
C THR A 520 8.27 5.79 5.94
N TYR A 521 7.48 4.76 6.24
CA TYR A 521 6.09 4.87 6.67
C TYR A 521 5.80 3.89 7.82
N LEU A 522 4.70 4.11 8.53
CA LEU A 522 4.17 3.20 9.54
C LEU A 522 3.06 2.31 8.95
N ASP A 523 3.19 1.00 9.14
CA ASP A 523 2.23 -0.04 8.70
C ASP A 523 1.59 -0.76 9.88
#